data_AF-A0A1W9WG21-F1
#
_entry.id   AF-A0A1W9WG21-F1
#
_cell.length_a   1.000
_cell.length_b   1.000
_cell.length_c   1.000
_cell.angle_alpha   90.00
_cell.angle_beta   90.00
_cell.angle_gamma   90.00
#
_symmetry.space_group_name_H-M   'P 1'
#
loop_
_entity.id
_entity.type
_entity.pdbx_description
1 polymer ?
#
loop_
_entity_poly.entity_id
_entity_poly.type
_entity_poly.pdbx_seq_one_letter_code
_entity_poly.pdbx_strand_id
1 'polypeptide(L)'
;MAEEIKEETKPTVPEFKKPLDKMTAVELKEVAMEIPGVVGATAMQKADLLSSIREYYGLEDEAVEKKKKVKKVKVKASVKELKGKIIELRGKKQEVREAGDPKQINNLRRRLNRLKKQTRKAAQV
;
A
#
# COMPACT_ATOMS: atom_id res chain seq x y z
N MET A 1 11.91 -57.50 -8.65
CA MET A 1 11.55 -56.84 -7.37
C MET A 1 10.93 -55.52 -7.76
N ALA A 2 9.66 -55.35 -7.41
CA ALA A 2 8.78 -54.33 -7.92
C ALA A 2 9.25 -52.93 -7.50
N GLU A 3 9.15 -52.00 -8.45
CA GLU A 3 9.12 -50.56 -8.21
C GLU A 3 7.97 -50.26 -7.23
N GLU A 4 8.29 -49.83 -6.01
CA GLU A 4 7.30 -49.20 -5.14
C GLU A 4 7.41 -47.68 -5.28
N ILE A 5 6.71 -47.19 -6.30
CA ILE A 5 6.16 -45.83 -6.32
C ILE A 5 5.14 -45.77 -5.18
N LYS A 6 5.44 -45.01 -4.12
CA LYS A 6 4.42 -44.53 -3.17
C LYS A 6 4.17 -43.06 -3.44
N GLU A 7 3.25 -42.87 -4.38
CA GLU A 7 2.36 -41.73 -4.48
C GLU A 7 1.60 -41.50 -3.14
N GLU A 8 1.15 -40.25 -2.95
CA GLU A 8 0.26 -39.75 -1.88
C GLU A 8 0.99 -39.43 -0.55
N THR A 9 1.07 -38.17 -0.11
CA THR A 9 -0.04 -37.23 0.06
C THR A 9 0.46 -35.78 -0.05
N LYS A 10 -0.18 -34.98 -0.91
CA LYS A 10 -0.08 -33.52 -0.82
C LYS A 10 -0.70 -33.13 0.53
N PRO A 11 0.02 -32.46 1.47
CA PRO A 11 -0.61 -31.98 2.69
C PRO A 11 -1.66 -30.94 2.28
N THR A 12 -2.91 -31.23 2.62
CA THR A 12 -4.05 -30.34 2.49
C THR A 12 -3.69 -28.97 3.06
N VAL A 13 -3.78 -27.94 2.21
CA VAL A 13 -3.54 -26.54 2.59
C VAL A 13 -4.42 -26.20 3.79
N PRO A 14 -3.87 -25.96 4.99
CA PRO A 14 -4.68 -25.41 6.07
C PRO A 14 -5.12 -24.01 5.62
N GLU A 15 -6.43 -23.75 5.66
CA GLU A 15 -6.96 -22.41 5.42
C GLU A 15 -6.43 -21.46 6.50
N PHE A 16 -5.30 -20.83 6.21
CA PHE A 16 -4.76 -19.81 7.08
C PHE A 16 -5.74 -18.63 7.12
N LYS A 17 -6.41 -18.42 8.25
CA LYS A 17 -7.34 -17.29 8.50
C LYS A 17 -6.71 -15.90 8.24
N LYS A 18 -5.38 -15.84 8.13
CA LYS A 18 -4.60 -14.63 7.78
C LYS A 18 -3.58 -15.01 6.68
N PRO A 19 -3.29 -14.11 5.73
CA PRO A 19 -2.20 -14.34 4.78
C PRO A 19 -0.86 -14.41 5.54
N LEU A 20 0.02 -15.34 5.14
CA LEU A 20 1.30 -15.63 5.80
C LEU A 20 2.14 -14.37 6.08
N ASP A 21 2.09 -13.39 5.17
CA ASP A 21 2.80 -12.11 5.31
C ASP A 21 2.41 -11.25 6.51
N LYS A 22 1.16 -11.41 6.97
CA LYS A 22 0.61 -10.67 8.11
C LYS A 22 0.77 -11.42 9.42
N MET A 23 1.20 -12.67 9.40
CA MET A 23 1.49 -13.42 10.62
C MET A 23 2.72 -12.85 11.33
N THR A 24 2.70 -12.95 12.65
CA THR A 24 3.83 -12.62 13.51
C THR A 24 4.88 -13.72 13.46
N ALA A 25 6.12 -13.42 13.86
CA ALA A 25 7.18 -14.42 13.84
C ALA A 25 6.89 -15.61 14.77
N VAL A 26 6.05 -15.45 15.79
CA VAL A 26 5.63 -16.53 16.69
C VAL A 26 4.65 -17.47 15.99
N GLU A 27 3.60 -16.92 15.37
CA GLU A 27 2.63 -17.69 14.58
C GLU A 27 3.32 -18.46 13.43
N LEU A 28 4.32 -17.86 12.78
CA LEU A 28 5.10 -18.53 11.73
C LEU A 28 6.01 -19.64 12.27
N LYS A 29 6.48 -19.55 13.52
CA LYS A 29 7.27 -20.61 14.15
C LYS A 29 6.43 -21.82 14.49
N GLU A 30 5.23 -21.60 15.03
CA GLU A 30 4.28 -22.67 15.35
C GLU A 30 3.89 -23.45 14.09
N VAL A 31 3.53 -22.74 13.02
CA VAL A 31 3.21 -23.37 11.72
C VAL A 31 4.42 -24.11 11.14
N ALA A 32 5.63 -23.57 11.27
CA ALA A 32 6.84 -24.26 10.81
C ALA A 32 7.18 -25.49 11.64
N MET A 33 6.87 -25.52 12.94
CA MET A 33 7.07 -26.69 13.80
C MET A 33 6.08 -27.83 13.52
N GLU A 34 4.89 -27.51 13.00
CA GLU A 34 3.90 -28.50 12.55
C GLU A 34 4.31 -29.19 11.24
N ILE A 35 5.22 -28.59 10.47
CA ILE A 35 5.72 -29.17 9.22
C ILE A 35 6.79 -30.24 9.53
N PRO A 36 6.55 -31.52 9.18
CA PRO A 36 7.55 -32.57 9.35
C PRO A 36 8.70 -32.36 8.34
N GLY A 37 9.75 -31.68 8.77
CA GLY A 37 10.94 -31.40 7.96
C GLY A 37 11.70 -30.13 8.33
N VAL A 38 11.07 -29.18 9.03
CA VAL A 38 11.73 -27.92 9.44
C VAL A 38 12.36 -28.07 10.82
N VAL A 39 13.61 -28.54 10.87
CA VAL A 39 14.40 -28.56 12.11
C VAL A 39 15.03 -27.19 12.33
N GLY A 40 14.71 -26.54 13.46
CA GLY A 40 15.31 -25.25 13.83
C GLY A 40 14.44 -24.01 13.59
N ALA A 41 13.12 -24.17 13.42
CA ALA A 41 12.17 -23.05 13.26
C ALA A 41 12.33 -21.94 14.31
N THR A 42 12.71 -22.29 15.55
CA THR A 42 12.93 -21.33 16.65
C THR A 42 14.04 -20.31 16.37
N ALA A 43 15.08 -20.70 15.62
CA ALA A 43 16.25 -19.88 15.33
C ALA A 43 16.17 -19.15 13.96
N MET A 44 15.22 -19.52 13.10
CA MET A 44 15.08 -18.93 11.77
C MET A 44 14.51 -17.50 11.81
N GLN A 45 14.94 -16.67 10.85
CA GLN A 45 14.37 -15.33 10.69
C GLN A 45 12.98 -15.41 10.07
N LYS A 46 12.19 -14.34 10.22
CA LYS A 46 10.81 -14.28 9.70
C LYS A 46 10.75 -14.53 8.18
N ALA A 47 11.75 -14.10 7.43
CA ALA A 47 11.80 -14.29 5.98
C ALA A 47 11.98 -15.77 5.61
N ASP A 48 12.88 -16.47 6.30
CA ASP A 48 13.20 -17.89 6.03
C ASP A 48 12.06 -18.82 6.45
N LEU A 49 11.32 -18.46 7.50
CA LEU A 49 10.10 -19.16 7.89
C LEU A 49 9.00 -19.01 6.83
N LEU A 50 8.86 -17.81 6.24
CA LEU A 50 7.89 -17.58 5.16
C LEU A 50 8.23 -18.39 3.92
N SER A 51 9.50 -18.46 3.51
CA SER A 51 9.89 -19.26 2.33
C SER A 51 9.65 -20.75 2.59
N SER A 52 10.08 -21.27 3.73
CA SER A 52 9.90 -22.70 4.07
C SER A 52 8.44 -23.12 4.11
N ILE A 53 7.57 -22.27 4.69
CA ILE A 53 6.11 -22.51 4.75
C ILE A 53 5.50 -22.41 3.35
N ARG A 54 5.90 -21.43 2.52
CA ARG A 54 5.40 -21.27 1.15
C ARG A 54 5.82 -22.42 0.24
N GLU A 55 7.05 -22.90 0.36
CA GLU A 55 7.58 -24.06 -0.38
C GLU A 55 6.85 -25.34 0.01
N TYR A 56 6.61 -25.57 1.31
CA TYR A 56 5.91 -26.76 1.78
C TYR A 56 4.43 -26.79 1.38
N TYR A 57 3.74 -25.65 1.42
CA TYR A 57 2.31 -25.54 1.09
C TYR A 57 2.03 -25.19 -0.39
N GLY A 58 3.07 -25.04 -1.22
CA GLY A 58 2.92 -24.77 -2.66
C GLY A 58 2.19 -23.46 -2.99
N LEU A 59 2.26 -22.47 -2.10
CA LEU A 59 1.62 -21.17 -2.29
C LEU A 59 2.55 -20.31 -3.14
N GLU A 60 2.27 -20.22 -4.44
CA GLU A 60 2.95 -19.29 -5.35
C GLU A 60 2.86 -17.85 -4.82
N ASP A 61 3.96 -17.13 -4.97
CA ASP A 61 4.14 -15.75 -4.56
C ASP A 61 3.18 -14.81 -5.30
N GLU A 62 1.93 -14.73 -4.88
CA GLU A 62 1.16 -13.51 -5.03
C GLU A 62 1.78 -12.48 -4.08
N ALA A 63 2.89 -11.91 -4.55
CA ALA A 63 3.45 -10.68 -4.06
C ALA A 63 2.34 -9.62 -4.15
N VAL A 64 1.51 -9.52 -3.11
CA VAL A 64 0.63 -8.39 -2.90
C VAL A 64 1.58 -7.23 -2.71
N GLU A 65 1.88 -6.56 -3.82
CA GLU A 65 2.70 -5.37 -3.89
C GLU A 65 2.20 -4.46 -2.78
N LYS A 66 2.98 -4.39 -1.70
CA LYS A 66 2.80 -3.37 -0.67
C LYS A 66 2.87 -2.09 -1.47
N LYS A 67 1.70 -1.46 -1.73
CA LYS A 67 1.57 -0.20 -2.44
C LYS A 67 2.41 0.81 -1.68
N LYS A 68 3.72 0.85 -1.97
CA LYS A 68 4.64 1.89 -1.55
C LYS A 68 3.91 3.12 -2.04
N LYS A 69 3.47 3.97 -1.11
CA LYS A 69 2.86 5.25 -1.44
C LYS A 69 3.92 5.99 -2.24
N VAL A 70 3.91 5.82 -3.56
CA VAL A 70 4.80 6.52 -4.47
C VAL A 70 4.56 7.96 -4.12
N LYS A 71 5.59 8.61 -3.56
CA LYS A 71 5.56 10.05 -3.32
C LYS A 71 5.31 10.63 -4.70
N LYS A 72 4.05 10.97 -5.00
CA LYS A 72 3.67 11.53 -6.30
C LYS A 72 4.64 12.68 -6.54
N VAL A 73 5.57 12.48 -7.47
CA VAL A 73 6.49 13.52 -7.92
C VAL A 73 5.56 14.66 -8.27
N LYS A 74 5.68 15.77 -7.54
CA LYS A 74 4.82 16.93 -7.78
C LYS A 74 5.20 17.43 -9.17
N VAL A 75 4.45 16.99 -10.17
CA VAL A 75 4.52 17.54 -11.52
C VAL A 75 4.47 19.05 -11.33
N LYS A 76 5.52 19.75 -11.79
CA LYS A 76 5.60 21.20 -11.72
C LYS A 76 4.46 21.73 -12.59
N ALA A 77 3.29 21.94 -11.98
CA ALA A 77 2.13 22.44 -12.68
C ALA A 77 2.51 23.74 -13.38
N SER A 78 2.17 23.85 -14.67
CA SER A 78 2.51 25.02 -15.46
C SER A 78 1.88 26.27 -14.85
N VAL A 79 2.58 27.41 -14.90
CA VAL A 79 2.10 28.69 -14.36
C VAL A 79 0.73 29.06 -14.95
N LYS A 80 0.47 28.70 -16.23
CA LYS A 80 -0.81 28.92 -16.91
C LYS A 80 -1.96 28.14 -16.25
N GLU A 81 -1.75 26.86 -15.96
CA GLU A 81 -2.76 26.00 -15.31
C GLU A 81 -3.10 26.48 -13.91
N LEU A 82 -2.08 26.90 -13.14
CA LEU A 82 -2.27 27.42 -11.80
C LEU A 82 -3.06 28.74 -11.81
N LYS A 83 -2.84 29.60 -12.81
CA LYS A 83 -3.63 30.83 -13.00
C LYS A 83 -5.08 30.53 -13.42
N GLY A 84 -5.31 29.54 -14.29
CA GLY A 84 -6.66 29.09 -14.65
C GLY A 84 -7.47 28.67 -13.42
N LYS A 85 -6.89 27.79 -12.58
CA LYS A 85 -7.50 27.34 -11.31
C LYS A 85 -7.78 28.48 -10.33
N ILE A 86 -6.97 29.55 -10.35
CA ILE A 86 -7.21 30.73 -9.51
C ILE A 86 -8.46 31.48 -9.97
N ILE A 87 -8.69 31.61 -11.28
CA ILE A 87 -9.87 32.30 -11.82
C ILE A 87 -11.14 31.51 -11.48
N GLU A 88 -11.14 30.20 -11.71
CA GLU A 88 -12.25 29.31 -11.37
C GLU A 88 -12.63 29.39 -9.88
N LEU A 89 -11.63 29.33 -8.98
CA LEU A 89 -11.87 29.40 -7.55
C LEU A 89 -12.27 30.79 -7.06
N ARG A 90 -12.03 31.86 -7.84
CA ARG A 90 -12.55 33.19 -7.54
C ARG A 90 -14.04 33.28 -7.85
N GLY A 91 -14.48 32.75 -8.99
CA GLY A 91 -15.91 32.66 -9.34
C GLY A 91 -16.69 31.88 -8.28
N LYS A 92 -16.22 30.67 -7.95
CA LYS A 92 -16.81 29.85 -6.86
C LYS A 92 -16.83 30.55 -5.51
N LYS A 93 -15.87 31.42 -5.22
CA LYS A 93 -15.87 32.19 -3.96
C LYS A 93 -16.96 33.26 -3.96
N GLN A 94 -17.29 33.85 -5.10
CA GLN A 94 -18.38 34.83 -5.22
C GLN A 94 -19.73 34.13 -5.04
N GLU A 95 -19.96 33.01 -5.72
CA GLU A 95 -21.16 32.17 -5.57
C GLU A 95 -21.37 31.76 -4.10
N VAL A 96 -20.32 31.25 -3.44
CA VAL A 96 -20.41 30.84 -2.03
C VAL A 96 -20.58 32.03 -1.08
N ARG A 97 -20.15 33.24 -1.50
CA ARG A 97 -20.37 34.46 -0.71
C ARG A 97 -21.82 34.89 -0.75
N GLU A 98 -22.50 34.70 -1.88
CA GLU A 98 -23.94 34.92 -2.03
C GLU A 98 -24.74 33.88 -1.23
N ALA A 99 -24.27 32.61 -1.23
CA ALA A 99 -24.87 31.54 -0.42
C ALA A 99 -24.65 31.70 1.11
N GLY A 100 -23.77 32.61 1.54
CA GLY A 100 -23.59 32.95 2.96
C GLY A 100 -22.82 31.94 3.80
N ASP A 101 -22.09 30.98 3.21
CA ASP A 101 -21.41 29.90 3.93
C ASP A 101 -19.97 30.25 4.39
N PRO A 102 -19.73 30.69 5.64
CA PRO A 102 -18.43 31.22 6.06
C PRO A 102 -17.31 30.16 6.04
N LYS A 103 -17.64 28.89 6.30
CA LYS A 103 -16.68 27.78 6.28
C LYS A 103 -16.16 27.53 4.86
N GLN A 104 -17.07 27.53 3.88
CA GLN A 104 -16.71 27.31 2.49
C GLN A 104 -15.90 28.49 1.93
N ILE A 105 -16.26 29.73 2.26
CA ILE A 105 -15.48 30.94 1.91
C ILE A 105 -14.06 30.84 2.45
N ASN A 106 -13.90 30.41 3.72
CA ASN A 106 -12.59 30.26 4.34
C ASN A 106 -11.74 29.15 3.68
N ASN A 107 -12.36 28.04 3.31
CA ASN A 107 -11.70 26.97 2.56
C ASN A 107 -11.22 27.45 1.19
N LEU A 108 -12.07 28.16 0.44
CA LEU A 108 -11.72 28.74 -0.86
C LEU A 108 -10.62 29.79 -0.74
N ARG A 109 -10.66 30.65 0.30
CA ARG A 109 -9.60 31.62 0.61
C ARG A 109 -8.25 30.92 0.82
N ARG A 110 -8.22 29.85 1.63
CA ARG A 110 -7.00 29.08 1.92
C ARG A 110 -6.44 28.43 0.65
N ARG A 111 -7.30 27.82 -0.18
CA ARG A 111 -6.94 27.20 -1.46
C ARG A 111 -6.37 28.24 -2.44
N LEU A 112 -7.03 29.40 -2.59
CA LEU A 112 -6.55 30.51 -3.41
C LEU A 112 -5.17 31.02 -2.96
N ASN A 113 -4.96 31.19 -1.66
CA ASN A 113 -3.66 31.62 -1.13
C ASN A 113 -2.55 30.59 -1.42
N ARG A 114 -2.85 29.29 -1.30
CA ARG A 114 -1.90 28.23 -1.62
C ARG A 114 -1.54 28.23 -3.10
N LEU A 115 -2.52 28.37 -4.00
CA LEU A 115 -2.28 28.45 -5.44
C LEU A 115 -1.47 29.70 -5.81
N LYS A 116 -1.77 30.88 -5.24
CA LYS A 116 -0.97 32.11 -5.45
C LYS A 116 0.48 31.95 -4.98
N LYS A 117 0.71 31.23 -3.88
CA LYS A 117 2.07 30.91 -3.42
C LYS A 117 2.76 29.92 -4.38
N GLN A 118 2.03 28.92 -4.87
CA GLN A 118 2.55 27.97 -5.86
C GLN A 118 2.89 28.64 -7.19
N THR A 119 2.08 29.58 -7.69
CA THR A 119 2.39 30.35 -8.91
C THR A 119 3.65 31.19 -8.75
N ARG A 120 3.83 31.85 -7.60
CA ARG A 120 5.03 32.65 -7.32
C ARG A 120 6.28 31.77 -7.29
N LYS A 121 6.20 30.62 -6.61
CA LYS A 121 7.31 29.66 -6.56
C LYS A 121 7.62 29.05 -7.93
N ALA A 122 6.59 28.72 -8.72
CA ALA A 122 6.77 28.17 -10.06
C ALA A 122 7.30 29.19 -11.08
N ALA A 123 7.17 30.49 -10.82
CA ALA A 123 7.73 31.57 -11.64
C ALA A 123 9.13 32.02 -11.18
N GLN A 124 9.59 31.60 -10.00
CA GLN A 124 10.94 31.87 -9.48
C GLN A 124 11.96 30.79 -9.88
N VAL A 125 11.51 29.71 -10.52
CA VAL A 125 12.31 28.60 -11.05
C VAL A 125 12.47 28.79 -12.54
#